data_AF-A0A967LS99-F1
#
_entry.id   AF-A0A967LS99-F1
#
_cell.length_a   1.000
_cell.length_b   1.000
_cell.length_c   1.000
_cell.angle_alpha   90.00
_cell.angle_beta   90.00
_cell.angle_gamma   90.00
#
_symmetry.space_group_name_H-M   'P 1'
#
loop_
_entity.id
_entity.type
_entity.pdbx_description
1 polymer ?
#
loop_
_entity_poly.entity_id
_entity_poly.type
_entity_poly.pdbx_seq_one_letter_code
_entity_poly.pdbx_strand_id
1 'polypeptide(L)' 'DGFGYAHEDGGATKIPQVGHVVIGEDVEVGANTTIDRGSIGPTEIGRGVKIDNLVQVG' A
#
# COMPACT_ATOMS: atom_id res chain seq x y z
N ASP A 1 2.31 0.73 6.18
CA ASP A 1 3.70 0.47 5.75
C ASP A 1 3.67 -0.94 5.21
N GLY A 2 4.02 -1.14 3.93
CA GLY A 2 3.84 -2.42 3.26
C GLY A 2 4.57 -3.59 3.93
N PHE A 3 4.20 -4.81 3.52
CA PHE A 3 4.76 -6.06 4.05
C PHE A 3 6.06 -6.48 3.32
N GLY A 4 7.03 -5.57 3.20
CA GLY A 4 8.33 -5.87 2.59
C GLY A 4 9.34 -6.43 3.60
N TYR A 5 9.75 -7.69 3.42
CA TYR A 5 10.80 -8.35 4.21
C TYR A 5 11.76 -9.13 3.31
N ALA A 6 13.06 -8.99 3.55
CA ALA A 6 14.07 -9.86 2.98
C ALA A 6 14.30 -11.05 3.91
N HIS A 7 14.44 -12.25 3.34
CA HIS A 7 14.81 -13.44 4.09
C HIS A 7 16.33 -13.60 3.98
N GLU A 8 17.02 -13.39 5.09
CA GLU A 8 18.46 -13.57 5.24
C GLU A 8 18.70 -14.67 6.28
N ASP A 9 19.88 -15.29 6.29
CA ASP A 9 20.19 -16.48 7.09
C ASP A 9 19.87 -16.28 8.58
N GLY A 10 18.69 -16.76 9.00
CA GLY A 10 18.21 -16.74 10.38
C GLY A 10 17.07 -15.77 10.70
N GLY A 11 16.55 -14.97 9.74
CA GLY A 11 15.43 -14.07 10.05
C GLY A 11 14.86 -13.25 8.89
N ALA A 12 13.80 -12.51 9.22
CA ALA A 12 13.15 -11.56 8.33
C ALA A 12 13.66 -10.14 8.63
N THR A 13 14.43 -9.57 7.69
CA THR A 13 14.91 -8.19 7.77
C THR A 13 13.87 -7.27 7.12
N LYS A 14 13.34 -6.30 7.87
CA LYS A 14 12.35 -5.33 7.36
C LYS A 14 12.97 -4.49 6.25
N ILE A 15 12.32 -4.45 5.08
CA ILE A 15 12.70 -3.56 4.00
C ILE A 15 12.04 -2.20 4.26
N PRO A 16 12.83 -1.10 4.33
CA PRO A 16 12.27 0.24 4.42
C PRO A 16 11.36 0.51 3.23
N GLN A 17 10.09 0.84 3.48
CA GLN A 17 9.22 1.34 2.43
C GLN A 17 9.43 2.84 2.37
N VAL A 18 10.00 3.40 1.32
CA VAL A 18 10.29 4.84 1.24
C VAL A 18 9.39 5.58 0.26
N GLY A 19 8.50 4.84 -0.41
CA GLY A 19 7.50 5.41 -1.29
C GLY A 19 6.37 6.12 -0.55
N HIS A 20 5.31 6.38 -1.29
CA HIS A 20 4.13 7.10 -0.83
C HIS A 20 2.86 6.51 -1.47
N VAL A 21 1.71 7.11 -1.21
CA VAL A 21 0.44 6.77 -1.86
C VAL A 21 0.01 7.99 -2.66
N VAL A 22 -0.44 7.76 -3.90
CA VAL A 22 -1.10 8.77 -4.72
C VAL A 22 -2.53 8.33 -4.92
N ILE A 23 -3.47 9.19 -4.51
CA ILE A 23 -4.91 8.98 -4.70
C ILE A 23 -5.41 9.97 -5.75
N GLY A 24 -5.94 9.44 -6.84
CA GLY A 24 -6.52 10.21 -7.93
C GLY A 24 -7.86 10.87 -7.55
N GLU A 25 -8.36 11.71 -8.46
CA GLU A 25 -9.66 12.36 -8.31
C GLU A 25 -10.81 11.33 -8.29
N ASP A 26 -11.94 11.70 -7.67
CA ASP A 26 -13.17 10.91 -7.63
C ASP A 26 -13.02 9.49 -7.06
N VAL A 27 -12.03 9.25 -6.20
CA VAL A 27 -11.82 7.97 -5.51
C VAL A 27 -12.73 7.86 -4.29
N GLU A 28 -13.33 6.67 -4.09
CA GLU A 28 -14.02 6.31 -2.84
C GLU A 28 -13.27 5.17 -2.14
N VAL A 29 -13.07 5.33 -0.82
CA VAL A 29 -12.42 4.34 0.03
C VAL A 29 -13.36 3.97 1.16
N GLY A 30 -13.79 2.71 1.19
CA GLY A 30 -14.66 2.14 2.20
C GLY A 30 -13.99 2.05 3.57
N ALA A 31 -14.82 1.82 4.59
CA ALA A 31 -14.39 1.71 5.97
C ALA A 31 -13.41 0.56 6.18
N ASN A 32 -12.42 0.79 7.05
CA ASN A 32 -11.38 -0.19 7.40
C ASN A 32 -10.59 -0.74 6.21
N THR A 33 -10.57 -0.02 5.08
CA THR A 33 -9.65 -0.31 3.98
C THR A 33 -8.26 0.22 4.31
N THR A 34 -7.26 -0.58 4.00
CA THR A 34 -5.85 -0.31 4.21
C THR A 34 -5.15 -0.18 2.87
N ILE A 35 -4.41 0.92 2.70
CA ILE A 35 -3.61 1.18 1.50
C ILE A 35 -2.19 1.42 1.95
N ASP A 36 -1.31 0.48 1.65
CA ASP A 36 0.10 0.61 1.95
C ASP A 36 0.80 1.52 0.94
N ARG A 37 1.77 2.28 1.44
CA ARG A 37 2.71 3.01 0.58
C ARG A 37 3.65 2.03 -0.10
N GLY A 38 4.05 2.35 -1.33
CA GLY A 38 4.97 1.50 -2.09
C GLY A 38 6.38 1.46 -1.46
N SER A 39 7.13 0.41 -1.80
CA SER A 39 8.48 0.21 -1.23
C SER A 39 9.49 1.25 -1.71
N ILE A 40 9.39 1.67 -2.98
CA ILE A 40 10.26 2.69 -3.59
C ILE A 40 9.41 3.73 -4.31
N GLY A 41 8.62 3.29 -5.29
CA GLY A 41 7.64 4.13 -5.99
C GLY A 41 6.33 4.28 -5.24
N PRO A 42 5.37 5.04 -5.80
CA PRO A 42 4.05 5.19 -5.21
C PRO A 42 3.21 3.90 -5.38
N THR A 43 2.34 3.66 -4.41
CA THR A 43 1.09 2.92 -4.66
C THR A 43 0.10 3.92 -5.27
N GLU A 44 -0.38 3.66 -6.49
CA GLU A 44 -1.26 4.58 -7.21
C GLU A 44 -2.70 4.06 -7.26
N ILE A 45 -3.63 4.84 -6.73
CA ILE A 45 -5.07 4.63 -6.88
C ILE A 45 -5.57 5.57 -7.96
N GLY A 46 -5.91 5.02 -9.13
CA GLY A 46 -6.32 5.80 -10.30
C GLY A 46 -7.62 6.58 -10.12
N ARG A 47 -7.83 7.59 -10.97
CA ARG A 47 -9.06 8.42 -10.98
C ARG A 47 -10.32 7.55 -11.10
N GLY A 48 -11.31 7.81 -10.26
CA GLY A 48 -12.63 7.16 -10.29
C GLY A 48 -12.69 5.76 -9.66
N VAL A 49 -11.59 5.25 -9.09
CA VAL A 49 -11.57 3.93 -8.43
C VAL A 49 -12.47 3.92 -7.19
N LYS A 50 -13.22 2.83 -7.00
CA LYS A 50 -14.12 2.61 -5.86
C LYS A 50 -13.67 1.37 -5.12
N ILE A 51 -13.24 1.55 -3.87
CA ILE A 51 -12.76 0.48 -3.01
C ILE A 51 -13.78 0.30 -1.90
N ASP A 52 -14.34 -0.89 -1.77
CA ASP A 52 -15.30 -1.23 -0.72
C ASP A 52 -14.60 -1.37 0.66
N ASN A 53 -15.36 -1.71 1.69
CA ASN A 53 -14.89 -1.90 3.05
C ASN A 53 -13.96 -3.12 3.18
N LEU A 54 -13.06 -3.08 4.18
CA LEU A 54 -12.18 -4.20 4.56
C LEU A 54 -11.25 -4.70 3.42
N VAL A 55 -10.91 -3.84 2.46
CA VAL A 55 -9.96 -4.17 1.39
C VAL A 55 -8.52 -3.86 1.84
N GLN A 56 -7.57 -4.71 1.47
CA GLN A 56 -6.13 -4.45 1.58
C GLN A 56 -5.54 -4.20 0.19
N VAL A 57 -4.91 -3.04 0.01
CA VAL A 57 -4.03 -2.72 -1.12
C VAL A 57 -2.60 -2.69 -0.59
N GLY A 58 -1.80 -3.70 -0.96
CA GLY A 58 -0.43 -3.94 -0.46
C GLY A 58 0.64 -3.73 -1.51
#